data_AF-A0AAN3MEG8-F1
#
_entry.id   AF-A0AAN3MEG8-F1
#
_cell.length_a   1.000
_cell.length_b   1.000
_cell.length_c   1.000
_cell.angle_alpha   90.00
_cell.angle_beta   90.00
_cell.angle_gamma   90.00
#
_symmetry.space_group_name_H-M   'P 1'
#
loop_
_entity.id
_entity.type
_entity.pdbx_description
1 polymer ?
#
loop_
_entity_poly.entity_id
_entity_poly.type
_entity_poly.pdbx_seq_one_letter_code
_entity_poly.pdbx_strand_id
1 'polypeptide(L)' 'MLAKMRDVEGGRMRVGNDPGRDVTNEAAQLVWRLVMAEGGEIAWELDDGSRMVLKAEKQEATSEQD' A
#
# COMPACT_ATOMS: atom_id res chain seq x y z
N MET A 1 -6.53 -3.86 -17.84
CA MET A 1 -7.65 -4.20 -16.94
C MET A 1 -7.93 -2.96 -16.08
N LEU A 2 -9.18 -2.51 -16.03
CA LEU A 2 -9.59 -1.19 -15.51
C LEU A 2 -10.16 -1.32 -14.09
N ALA A 3 -10.09 -0.25 -13.29
CA ALA A 3 -10.67 -0.21 -11.94
C ALA A 3 -12.18 -0.53 -11.93
N LYS A 4 -12.70 -1.11 -10.84
CA LYS A 4 -14.14 -1.33 -10.67
C LYS A 4 -14.84 0.00 -10.42
N MET A 5 -15.79 0.30 -11.29
CA MET A 5 -16.61 1.51 -11.23
C MET A 5 -18.06 1.11 -10.95
N ARG A 6 -18.71 1.84 -10.05
CA ARG A 6 -20.15 1.75 -9.78
C ARG A 6 -20.80 3.05 -10.24
N ASP A 7 -21.94 2.92 -10.90
CA ASP A 7 -22.73 4.08 -11.29
C ASP A 7 -23.51 4.58 -10.07
N VAL A 8 -23.44 5.88 -9.83
CA VAL A 8 -24.14 6.62 -8.78
C VAL A 8 -24.85 7.81 -9.41
N GLU A 9 -25.88 8.35 -8.77
CA GLU A 9 -26.50 9.59 -9.25
C GLU A 9 -25.44 10.70 -9.26
N GLY A 10 -25.08 11.18 -10.46
CA GLY A 10 -24.02 12.17 -10.65
C GLY A 10 -22.72 11.66 -11.29
N GLY A 11 -22.59 10.35 -11.59
CA GLY A 11 -21.48 9.83 -12.38
C GLY A 11 -21.01 8.43 -12.00
N ARG A 12 -19.77 8.09 -12.36
CA ARG A 12 -19.15 6.79 -12.04
C ARG A 12 -18.19 6.96 -10.87
N MET A 13 -18.45 6.27 -9.76
CA MET A 13 -17.59 6.24 -8.58
C MET A 13 -16.71 4.99 -8.59
N ARG A 14 -15.43 5.13 -8.26
CA ARG A 14 -14.54 3.98 -8.09
C ARG A 14 -14.91 3.22 -6.82
N VAL A 15 -15.12 1.91 -6.92
CA VAL A 15 -15.56 1.06 -5.79
C VAL A 15 -14.59 -0.08 -5.45
N GLY A 16 -13.43 -0.12 -6.10
CA GLY A 16 -12.36 -1.08 -5.82
C GLY A 16 -11.59 -1.44 -7.09
N ASN A 17 -10.75 -2.47 -7.02
CA ASN A 17 -10.23 -3.15 -8.20
C ASN A 17 -10.63 -4.64 -8.19
N ASP A 18 -10.36 -5.36 -9.28
CA ASP A 18 -10.45 -6.81 -9.27
C ASP A 18 -9.42 -7.40 -8.28
N PRO A 19 -9.79 -8.42 -7.48
CA PRO A 19 -8.84 -9.12 -6.62
C PRO A 19 -7.77 -9.75 -7.51
N GLY A 20 -6.60 -9.13 -7.58
CA GLY A 20 -5.51 -9.53 -8.47
C GLY A 20 -4.72 -8.37 -9.08
N ARG A 21 -5.24 -7.13 -9.08
CA ARG A 21 -4.46 -5.95 -9.46
C ARG A 21 -4.97 -4.68 -8.81
N ASP A 22 -4.84 -4.63 -7.49
CA ASP A 22 -5.02 -3.38 -6.76
C ASP A 22 -3.80 -2.51 -7.00
N VAL A 23 -3.94 -1.43 -7.79
CA VAL A 23 -2.86 -0.43 -8.01
C VAL A 23 -2.26 0.02 -6.67
N THR A 24 -3.07 0.01 -5.61
CA THR A 24 -2.66 0.24 -4.22
C THR A 24 -1.70 -0.84 -3.69
N ASN A 25 -1.95 -2.12 -3.96
CA ASN A 25 -1.09 -3.24 -3.58
C ASN A 25 0.24 -3.22 -4.36
N GLU A 26 0.24 -3.00 -5.67
CA GLU A 26 1.51 -2.90 -6.41
C GLU A 26 2.33 -1.68 -5.97
N ALA A 27 1.69 -0.53 -5.79
CA ALA A 27 2.36 0.66 -5.26
C ALA A 27 2.88 0.42 -3.83
N ALA A 28 2.09 -0.23 -2.97
CA ALA A 28 2.52 -0.59 -1.62
C ALA A 28 3.70 -1.57 -1.63
N GLN A 29 3.74 -2.55 -2.55
CA GLN A 29 4.87 -3.45 -2.69
C GLN A 29 6.13 -2.74 -3.18
N LEU A 30 6.00 -1.77 -4.08
CA LEU A 30 7.14 -0.95 -4.52
C LEU A 30 7.68 -0.10 -3.37
N VAL A 31 6.80 0.55 -2.61
CA VAL A 31 7.17 1.32 -1.41
C VAL A 31 7.81 0.42 -0.36
N TRP A 32 7.26 -0.78 -0.11
CA TRP A 32 7.83 -1.75 0.82
C TRP A 32 9.26 -2.13 0.45
N ARG A 33 9.53 -2.40 -0.85
CA ARG A 33 10.89 -2.72 -1.32
C ARG A 33 11.85 -1.56 -1.12
N LEU A 34 11.39 -0.33 -1.37
CA LEU A 34 12.20 0.87 -1.15
C LEU A 34 12.58 1.01 0.34
N VAL A 35 11.60 0.87 1.24
CA VAL A 35 11.85 0.97 2.69
C VAL A 35 12.83 -0.12 3.16
N MET A 36 12.70 -1.35 2.67
CA MET A 36 13.63 -2.42 2.98
C MET A 36 15.06 -2.15 2.45
N ALA A 37 15.19 -1.54 1.27
CA ALA A 37 16.49 -1.19 0.69
C ALA A 37 17.23 -0.10 1.50
N GLU A 38 16.49 0.80 2.15
CA GLU A 38 17.02 1.85 3.04
C GLU A 38 17.24 1.35 4.49
N GLY A 39 17.17 0.04 4.74
CA GLY A 39 17.44 -0.55 6.05
C GLY A 39 16.19 -0.74 6.92
N GLY A 40 15.00 -0.74 6.33
CA GLY A 40 13.73 -1.06 7.00
C GLY A 40 12.96 0.15 7.53
N GLU A 41 13.52 1.36 7.43
CA GLU A 41 12.88 2.60 7.82
C GLU A 41 13.29 3.75 6.90
N ILE A 42 12.32 4.54 6.44
CA ILE A 42 12.55 5.82 5.77
C ILE A 42 11.78 6.88 6.54
N ALA A 43 12.40 8.03 6.77
CA ALA A 43 11.73 9.14 7.41
C ALA A 43 12.19 10.51 6.90
N TRP A 44 11.30 11.48 7.00
CA TRP A 44 11.57 12.87 6.64
C TRP A 44 10.77 13.81 7.55
N GLU A 45 11.34 15.00 7.75
CA GLU A 45 10.72 16.09 8.51
C GLU A 45 9.75 16.86 7.61
N LEU A 46 8.67 17.35 8.20
CA LEU A 46 7.69 18.24 7.58
C LEU A 46 7.90 19.67 8.07
N ASP A 47 7.35 20.64 7.33
CA ASP A 47 7.51 22.06 7.63
C ASP A 47 6.88 22.48 8.97
N ASP A 48 5.94 21.70 9.49
CA ASP A 48 5.33 21.90 10.81
C ASP A 48 6.17 21.35 11.98
N GLY A 49 7.36 20.82 11.68
CA GLY A 49 8.26 20.20 12.65
C GLY A 49 7.85 18.79 13.06
N SER A 50 6.81 18.21 12.46
CA SER A 50 6.46 16.80 12.62
C SER A 50 7.24 15.93 11.65
N ARG A 51 7.28 14.62 11.91
CA ARG A 51 8.07 13.66 11.13
C ARG A 51 7.16 12.58 10.56
N MET A 52 7.28 12.32 9.26
CA MET A 52 6.70 11.14 8.63
C MET A 52 7.69 10.00 8.62
N VAL A 53 7.22 8.80 8.97
CA VAL A 53 8.02 7.59 9.04
C VAL A 53 7.30 6.46 8.33
N LEU A 54 8.00 5.78 7.41
CA LEU A 54 7.59 4.54 6.79
C LEU A 54 8.48 3.41 7.32
N LYS A 55 7.87 2.35 7.87
CA LYS A 55 8.55 1.14 8.32
C LYS A 55 8.02 -0.06 7.54
N ALA A 56 8.90 -0.98 7.20
CA ALA A 56 8.55 -2.21 6.52
C ALA A 56 8.95 -3.42 7.36
N GLU A 57 8.02 -4.35 7.52
CA GLU A 57 8.23 -5.61 8.21
C GLU A 57 7.70 -6.74 7.32
N LYS A 58 8.40 -7.88 7.31
CA LYS A 58 7.90 -9.12 6.71
C LYS A 58 7.51 -10.06 7.85
N GLN A 59 6.24 -10.44 7.89
CA GLN A 59 5.78 -11.50 8.78
C GLN A 59 5.85 -12.82 8.01
N GLU A 60 6.51 -13.82 8.59
CA GLU A 60 6.49 -15.18 8.04
C GLU A 60 5.10 -15.79 8.23
N ALA A 61 4.72 -16.68 7.32
CA ALA A 61 3.47 -17.43 7.48
C ALA A 61 3.61 -18.36 8.69
N THR A 62 2.70 -18.25 9.65
CA THR A 62 2.58 -19.23 10.73
C THR A 62 2.24 -20.57 10.10
N SER A 63 3.20 -21.48 10.09
CA SER A 63 2.94 -22.88 9.71
C SER A 63 2.36 -23.55 10.95
N GLU A 64 1.04 -23.63 11.04
CA GLU A 64 0.39 -24.60 11.93
C GLU A 64 0.74 -25.99 11.36
N GLN A 65 1.78 -26.61 11.90
CA GLN A 65 2.01 -28.04 11.75
C GLN A 65 1.22 -28.73 12.86
N ASP A 66 0.07 -29.29 12.50
CA ASP A 66 -0.64 -30.33 13.25
C ASP A 66 0.22 -31.59 13.40
#